data_AF-A0A940ZIX4-F1
#
_entry.id   AF-A0A940ZIX4-F1
#
_cell.length_a   1.000
_cell.length_b   1.000
_cell.length_c   1.000
_cell.angle_alpha   90.00
_cell.angle_beta   90.00
_cell.angle_gamma   90.00
#
_symmetry.space_group_name_H-M   'P 1'
#
loop_
_entity.id
_entity.type
_entity.pdbx_description
1 polymer ?
#
loop_
_entity_poly.entity_id
_entity_poly.type
_entity_poly.pdbx_seq_one_letter_code
_entity_poly.pdbx_strand_id
1 'polypeptide(L)'
;MKKVIVTRPDIAFYLKLTLLRMESGLYEKSKSIVCSKSVKLLEEAFERKPIPKTDCPSSEVDENMKFMQDHGITGVPTLIFANGALTPGYLEAAALIKRIDETFAEASGKKPPASRTGKN
;
A
#
# COMPACT_ATOMS: atom_id res chain seq x y z
N MET A 1 1.37 -8.20 -3.74
CA MET A 1 1.97 -7.08 -4.50
C MET A 1 2.96 -7.54 -5.56
N LYS A 2 4.16 -8.06 -5.21
CA LYS A 2 5.21 -8.43 -6.18
C LYS A 2 4.71 -9.33 -7.33
N LYS A 3 3.97 -10.40 -7.00
CA LYS A 3 3.36 -11.29 -8.00
C LYS A 3 2.41 -10.55 -8.97
N VAL A 4 1.65 -9.57 -8.47
CA VAL A 4 0.74 -8.77 -9.30
C VAL A 4 1.51 -7.94 -10.31
N ILE A 5 2.56 -7.22 -9.88
CA ILE A 5 3.35 -6.35 -10.76
C ILE A 5 4.04 -7.16 -11.88
N VAL A 6 4.52 -8.37 -11.57
CA VAL A 6 5.10 -9.27 -12.59
C VAL A 6 4.07 -9.68 -13.64
N THR A 7 2.82 -9.97 -13.22
CA THR A 7 1.75 -10.40 -14.13
C THR A 7 1.04 -9.24 -14.84
N ARG A 8 0.97 -8.07 -14.19
CA ARG A 8 0.24 -6.87 -14.61
C ARG A 8 1.15 -5.66 -14.42
N PRO A 9 2.11 -5.43 -15.35
CA PRO A 9 3.04 -4.30 -15.27
C PRO A 9 2.35 -2.94 -15.45
N ASP A 10 1.08 -2.93 -15.87
CA ASP A 10 0.22 -1.76 -15.95
C ASP A 10 -0.33 -1.29 -14.59
N ILE A 11 -0.16 -2.09 -13.52
CA ILE A 11 -0.64 -1.76 -12.18
C ILE A 11 0.49 -1.13 -11.35
N ALA A 12 0.21 0.05 -10.79
CA ALA A 12 1.08 0.72 -9.82
C ALA A 12 0.55 0.54 -8.38
N PHE A 13 1.47 0.37 -7.43
CA PHE A 13 1.16 0.35 -6.00
C PHE A 13 1.78 1.57 -5.32
N TYR A 14 0.94 2.35 -4.64
CA TYR A 14 1.37 3.44 -3.78
C TYR A 14 1.25 2.99 -2.33
N LEU A 15 2.38 2.98 -1.62
CA LEU A 15 2.43 2.56 -0.21
C LEU A 15 2.40 3.80 0.67
N LYS A 16 1.39 3.87 1.55
CA LYS A 16 1.29 4.87 2.62
C LYS A 16 1.65 4.19 3.94
N LEU A 17 2.86 4.48 4.42
CA LEU A 17 3.35 3.89 5.66
C LEU A 17 2.68 4.57 6.86
N THR A 18 2.19 3.76 7.78
CA THR A 18 1.41 4.20 8.95
C THR A 18 1.67 3.27 10.12
N LEU A 19 1.30 3.71 11.32
CA LEU A 19 1.44 2.94 12.56
C LEU A 19 0.08 2.67 13.17
N LEU A 20 -0.18 1.40 13.51
CA LEU A 20 -1.35 1.02 14.29
C LEU A 20 -1.19 1.32 15.79
N ARG A 21 0.05 1.41 16.26
CA ARG A 21 0.42 1.59 17.67
C ARG A 21 1.78 2.25 17.77
N MET A 22 1.97 3.02 18.83
CA MET A 22 3.23 3.70 19.13
C MET A 22 4.10 2.79 20.00
N GLU A 23 4.97 2.02 19.35
CA GLU A 23 6.01 1.22 20.01
C GLU A 23 7.36 1.95 19.89
N SER A 24 8.27 1.69 20.83
CA SER A 24 9.57 2.37 20.89
C SER A 24 10.39 2.13 19.61
N GLY A 25 10.89 3.22 19.01
CA GLY A 25 11.73 3.16 17.81
C GLY A 25 10.98 2.91 16.49
N LEU A 26 9.69 2.55 16.53
CA LEU A 26 8.91 2.24 15.32
C LEU A 26 8.61 3.51 14.52
N TYR A 27 8.38 4.63 15.21
CA TYR A 27 8.14 5.93 14.60
C TYR A 27 9.38 6.42 13.84
N GLU A 28 10.56 6.40 14.48
CA GLU A 28 11.82 6.84 13.88
C GLU A 28 12.23 5.95 12.70
N LYS A 29 12.00 4.62 12.81
CA LYS A 29 12.21 3.67 11.72
C LYS A 29 11.31 3.99 10.53
N SER A 30 10.01 4.21 10.79
CA SER A 30 9.04 4.52 9.74
C SER A 30 9.33 5.86 9.07
N LYS A 31 9.70 6.87 9.85
CA LYS A 31 10.12 8.18 9.37
C LYS A 31 11.35 8.08 8.47
N SER A 32 12.35 7.29 8.84
CA SER A 32 13.55 7.07 8.02
C SER A 32 13.21 6.42 6.68
N ILE A 33 12.32 5.43 6.66
CA ILE A 33 11.86 4.76 5.42
C ILE A 33 11.11 5.74 4.52
N VAL A 34 10.16 6.50 5.07
CA VAL A 34 9.36 7.46 4.30
C VAL A 34 10.23 8.56 3.73
N CYS A 35 11.14 9.12 4.54
CA CYS A 35 12.01 10.20 4.10
C CYS A 35 12.97 9.80 2.99
N SER A 36 13.51 8.58 3.04
CA SER A 36 14.37 8.06 1.98
C SER A 36 13.63 7.69 0.70
N LYS A 37 12.28 7.60 0.74
CA LYS A 37 11.43 7.09 -0.35
C LYS A 37 11.96 5.77 -0.94
N SER A 38 12.54 4.92 -0.10
CA SER A 38 13.32 3.75 -0.51
C SER A 38 12.53 2.46 -0.30
N VAL A 39 12.14 1.83 -1.41
CA VAL A 39 11.57 0.47 -1.39
C VAL A 39 12.54 -0.52 -0.75
N LYS A 40 13.85 -0.34 -0.98
CA LYS A 40 14.89 -1.18 -0.39
C LYS A 40 14.87 -1.12 1.14
N LEU A 41 14.80 0.08 1.74
CA LEU A 41 14.73 0.21 3.20
C LEU A 41 13.43 -0.37 3.76
N LEU A 42 12.33 -0.29 3.02
CA LEU A 42 11.09 -0.95 3.39
C LEU A 42 11.23 -2.48 3.39
N GLU A 43 11.86 -3.06 2.36
CA GLU A 43 12.11 -4.51 2.29
C GLU A 43 13.05 -4.98 3.39
N GLU A 44 14.14 -4.26 3.64
CA GLU A 44 15.05 -4.53 4.75
C GLU A 44 14.34 -4.47 6.11
N ALA A 45 13.38 -3.56 6.26
CA ALA A 45 12.57 -3.47 7.47
C ALA A 45 11.69 -4.71 7.68
N PHE A 46 11.12 -5.27 6.61
CA PHE A 46 10.38 -6.55 6.65
C PHE A 46 11.28 -7.74 6.95
N GLU A 47 12.53 -7.70 6.49
CA GLU A 47 13.58 -8.69 6.82
C GLU A 47 14.16 -8.51 8.24
N ARG A 48 13.62 -7.56 9.03
CA ARG A 48 14.08 -7.24 10.39
C ARG A 48 15.53 -6.76 10.45
N LYS A 49 16.07 -6.26 9.34
CA LYS A 49 17.37 -5.60 9.32
C LYS A 49 17.31 -4.25 10.07
N PRO A 50 18.44 -3.80 10.63
CA PRO A 50 18.53 -2.47 11.23
C PRO A 50 18.31 -1.41 10.15
N ILE A 51 17.47 -0.41 10.46
CA ILE A 51 17.24 0.74 9.58
C ILE A 51 18.02 1.93 10.14
N PRO A 52 18.89 2.56 9.36
CA PRO A 52 19.62 3.74 9.81
C PRO A 52 18.65 4.87 10.10
N LYS A 53 18.83 5.52 11.25
CA LYS A 53 18.08 6.73 11.58
C LYS A 53 18.45 7.83 10.61
N THR A 54 17.44 8.49 10.05
CA THR A 54 17.61 9.65 9.18
C THR A 54 16.80 10.81 9.75
N ASP A 55 17.44 11.97 9.93
CA ASP A 55 16.75 13.19 10.33
C ASP A 55 16.19 13.90 9.09
N CYS A 56 14.88 14.12 9.12
CA CYS A 56 14.14 14.80 8.06
C CYS A 56 12.89 15.47 8.66
N PRO A 57 12.40 16.58 8.09
CA PRO A 57 11.25 17.31 8.61
C PRO A 57 9.88 16.70 8.22
N SER A 58 9.81 15.43 7.81
CA SER A 58 8.56 14.83 7.32
C SER A 58 7.53 14.60 8.43
N SER A 59 6.29 15.01 8.15
CA SER A 59 5.05 14.73 8.90
C SER A 59 4.22 13.59 8.30
N GLU A 60 4.69 12.94 7.22
CA GLU A 60 3.88 12.00 6.43
C GLU A 60 3.38 10.80 7.25
N VAL A 61 4.16 10.33 8.23
CA VAL A 61 3.73 9.23 9.12
C VAL A 61 2.52 9.67 9.98
N ASP A 62 2.58 10.86 10.55
CA ASP A 62 1.51 11.42 11.37
C ASP A 62 0.24 11.70 10.53
N GLU A 63 0.42 12.23 9.33
CA GLU A 63 -0.67 12.48 8.37
C GLU A 63 -1.35 11.17 7.94
N ASN A 64 -0.58 10.12 7.68
CA ASN A 64 -1.14 8.81 7.34
C ASN A 64 -1.87 8.17 8.52
N MET A 65 -1.36 8.33 9.75
CA MET A 65 -2.06 7.89 10.97
C MET A 65 -3.37 8.64 11.17
N LYS A 66 -3.38 9.97 10.96
CA LYS A 66 -4.59 10.78 11.02
C LYS A 66 -5.59 10.36 9.94
N PHE A 67 -5.13 10.14 8.71
CA PHE A 67 -5.99 9.66 7.62
C PHE A 67 -6.70 8.34 7.99
N MET A 68 -6.00 7.40 8.62
CA MET A 68 -6.64 6.17 9.08
C MET A 68 -7.75 6.43 10.09
N GLN A 69 -7.51 7.30 11.07
CA GLN A 69 -8.48 7.65 12.10
C GLN A 69 -9.72 8.33 11.48
N ASP A 70 -9.50 9.32 10.63
CA ASP A 70 -10.57 10.11 10.01
C ASP A 70 -11.47 9.24 9.10
N HIS A 71 -10.92 8.18 8.50
CA HIS A 71 -11.65 7.25 7.62
C HIS A 71 -12.06 5.93 8.28
N GLY A 72 -11.93 5.79 9.61
CA GLY A 72 -12.33 4.59 10.35
C GLY A 72 -11.54 3.33 9.98
N ILE A 73 -10.31 3.49 9.47
CA ILE A 73 -9.43 2.37 9.12
C ILE A 73 -8.74 1.89 10.39
N THR A 74 -9.04 0.65 10.80
CA THR A 74 -8.57 0.08 12.08
C THR A 74 -7.44 -0.94 11.93
N GLY A 75 -7.05 -1.28 10.69
CA GLY A 75 -6.07 -2.33 10.43
C GLY A 75 -5.27 -2.13 9.15
N VAL A 76 -4.12 -2.81 9.09
CA VAL A 76 -3.29 -2.88 7.89
C VAL A 76 -3.05 -4.35 7.48
N PRO A 77 -2.91 -4.65 6.18
CA PRO A 77 -3.08 -3.71 5.06
C PRO A 77 -4.56 -3.31 4.88
N THR A 78 -4.79 -2.07 4.46
CA THR A 78 -6.08 -1.63 3.89
C THR A 78 -5.80 -1.10 2.49
N LEU A 79 -6.58 -1.57 1.53
CA LEU A 79 -6.44 -1.21 0.11
C LEU A 79 -7.38 -0.06 -0.23
N ILE A 80 -6.86 0.94 -0.94
CA ILE A 80 -7.62 2.07 -1.46
C ILE A 80 -7.53 2.00 -2.99
N PHE A 81 -8.67 1.87 -3.67
CA PHE A 81 -8.73 1.75 -5.12
C PHE A 81 -8.95 3.11 -5.80
N ALA A 82 -8.77 3.16 -7.13
CA ALA A 82 -8.84 4.41 -7.91
C ALA A 82 -10.22 5.10 -7.85
N ASN A 83 -11.30 4.34 -7.62
CA ASN A 83 -12.64 4.87 -7.39
C ASN A 83 -12.88 5.36 -5.94
N GLY A 84 -11.86 5.32 -5.08
CA GLY A 84 -11.96 5.65 -3.65
C GLY A 84 -12.47 4.52 -2.76
N ALA A 85 -12.80 3.34 -3.32
CA ALA A 85 -13.28 2.21 -2.52
C ALA A 85 -12.19 1.72 -1.56
N LEU A 86 -12.59 1.45 -0.32
CA LEU A 86 -11.75 0.88 0.73
C LEU A 86 -12.01 -0.63 0.86
N THR A 87 -10.96 -1.41 0.99
CA THR A 87 -11.05 -2.85 1.30
C THR A 87 -10.06 -3.19 2.40
N PRO A 88 -10.54 -3.44 3.63
CA PRO A 88 -9.70 -3.89 4.73
C PRO A 88 -9.12 -5.28 4.45
N GLY A 89 -7.89 -5.50 4.93
CA GLY A 89 -7.24 -6.79 4.89
C GLY A 89 -6.48 -7.09 3.60
N TYR A 90 -5.82 -8.25 3.61
CA TYR A 90 -5.00 -8.73 2.53
C TYR A 90 -5.84 -9.47 1.46
N LEU A 91 -5.48 -9.28 0.19
CA LEU A 91 -6.04 -10.03 -0.94
C LEU A 91 -4.93 -10.79 -1.68
N GLU A 92 -5.18 -12.05 -1.99
CA GLU A 92 -4.33 -12.85 -2.86
C GLU A 92 -4.24 -12.26 -4.27
N ALA A 93 -3.14 -12.52 -4.97
CA ALA A 93 -2.82 -11.85 -6.23
C ALA A 93 -3.95 -11.89 -7.27
N ALA A 94 -4.61 -13.04 -7.45
CA ALA A 94 -5.70 -13.18 -8.41
C ALA A 94 -6.95 -12.38 -7.98
N ALA A 95 -7.31 -12.42 -6.70
CA ALA A 95 -8.44 -11.66 -6.15
C ALA A 95 -8.17 -10.15 -6.20
N LEU A 96 -6.94 -9.74 -5.92
CA LEU A 96 -6.51 -8.35 -6.00
C LEU A 96 -6.58 -7.83 -7.44
N ILE A 97 -6.08 -8.58 -8.42
CA ILE A 97 -6.17 -8.20 -9.84
C ILE A 97 -7.63 -8.04 -10.26
N LYS A 98 -8.48 -9.02 -9.91
CA LYS A 98 -9.91 -8.95 -10.20
C LYS A 98 -10.54 -7.68 -9.59
N ARG A 99 -10.24 -7.37 -8.33
CA ARG A 99 -10.78 -6.19 -7.65
C ARG A 99 -10.30 -4.87 -8.27
N ILE A 100 -9.04 -4.82 -8.73
CA ILE A 100 -8.50 -3.65 -9.44
C ILE A 100 -9.26 -3.43 -10.76
N ASP A 101 -9.48 -4.50 -11.53
CA ASP A 101 -10.19 -4.38 -12.82
C ASP A 101 -11.65 -3.93 -12.63
N GLU A 102 -12.35 -4.45 -11.61
CA GLU A 102 -13.71 -4.01 -11.25
C GLU A 102 -13.76 -2.53 -10.87
N THR A 103 -12.91 -2.11 -9.92
CA THR A 103 -12.93 -0.73 -9.41
C THR A 103 -12.44 0.29 -10.44
N PHE A 104 -11.54 -0.10 -11.35
CA PHE A 104 -11.11 0.75 -12.46
C PHE A 104 -12.24 0.96 -13.49
N ALA A 105 -13.04 -0.07 -13.75
CA ALA A 105 -14.22 0.04 -14.59
C ALA A 105 -15.22 1.07 -14.04
N GLU A 106 -15.52 0.94 -12.75
CA GLU A 106 -16.40 1.85 -12.01
C GLU A 106 -15.87 3.30 -12.05
N ALA A 107 -14.56 3.50 -11.82
CA ALA A 107 -13.93 4.82 -11.85
C ALA A 107 -13.98 5.48 -13.24
N SER A 108 -13.91 4.69 -14.30
CA SER A 108 -13.83 5.17 -15.69
C SER A 108 -15.18 5.30 -16.39
N GLY A 109 -16.29 4.92 -15.73
CA GLY A 109 -17.61 4.84 -16.34
C GLY A 109 -17.70 3.83 -17.48
N LYS A 110 -16.73 2.92 -17.61
CA LYS A 110 -16.63 1.90 -18.66
C LYS A 110 -16.87 0.52 -18.07
N LYS A 111 -17.41 -0.41 -18.87
CA LYS A 111 -17.51 -1.84 -18.51
C LYS A 111 -16.11 -2.40 -18.22
N PRO A 112 -15.93 -3.28 -17.20
CA PRO A 112 -14.60 -3.80 -16.86
C PRO A 112 -13.93 -4.45 -18.06
N PRO A 113 -12.60 -4.27 -18.24
CA PRO A 113 -11.89 -5.01 -19.27
C PRO A 113 -12.11 -6.50 -19.02
N ALA A 114 -12.52 -7.22 -20.07
CA ALA A 114 -12.72 -8.66 -19.97
C ALA A 114 -11.46 -9.30 -19.36
N SER A 115 -11.65 -10.09 -18.30
CA SER A 115 -10.58 -10.79 -17.63
C SER A 115 -9.74 -11.51 -18.69
N ARG A 116 -8.48 -11.08 -18.86
CA ARG A 116 -7.54 -11.78 -19.73
C ARG A 116 -7.13 -13.04 -18.98
N THR A 117 -7.97 -14.06 -19.06
CA THR A 117 -7.57 -15.43 -18.72
C THR A 117 -6.41 -15.77 -19.64
N GLY A 118 -5.21 -15.86 -19.04
CA GLY A 118 -4.05 -16.39 -19.73
C GLY A 118 -4.39 -17.78 -20.24
N LYS A 119 -4.51 -17.90 -21.56
CA LYS A 119 -4.37 -19.17 -22.26
C LYS A 119 -2.89 -19.55 -22.14
N ASN A 120 -2.62 -20.59 -21.36
CA ASN A 120 -1.50 -21.49 -21.65
C ASN A 120 -1.99 -22.50 -22.70
#